data_AF-A0A3L7N2P3-F1
#
_entry.id   AF-A0A3L7N2P3-F1
#
_cell.length_a   1.000
_cell.length_b   1.000
_cell.length_c   1.000
_cell.angle_alpha   90.00
_cell.angle_beta   90.00
_cell.angle_gamma   90.00
#
_symmetry.space_group_name_H-M   'P 1'
#
loop_
_entity.id
_entity.type
_entity.pdbx_description
1 polymer ?
#
loop_
_entity_poly.entity_id
_entity_poly.type
_entity_poly.pdbx_seq_one_letter_code
_entity_poly.pdbx_strand_id
1 'polypeptide(L)'
;MSGVLILLVSSIALVLLFSALGVGAVWWALFGDKARARRCPRCWHDLSGTPGMTCGECGHVAHHERELLQMRRRWGVAITALVGILVVTGWARLEILNASWVGFVPNAVLVQLPRLLPSGQLPTWAQNELNNRVVNGQLDGQQMLDLIDVLDPGAEALGSPDDWRTLTLARATFSVPAELAPITDELVTSAEVRRQARATFTSARASRLALFTPWIEVVVPTEWPAGTSPVAGVRGIVWGADTEWRVRLNDDHSNWLVGDGMSALRRQPGFGALQLPIATTDGRVQATLEYETRRRTDGAAEWNPWIPQPSIVIDAVVRPLDLSHMQPSDDAEITQTAREAFDFPVSIWTDDNRPAGIRFNTRAFASPDYADMLIGVVLELRENGVARRRSHLWWPGSSLARTGWEVDLEDVEALRRLRDLASQLGALPANPDGGHSVPGWTMSVRGDRLMALRAMGAGSHNEANMRFWSGQFETPLRVSERPETAPNRAFRQESRSPAPGLPKQK
;
A
#
# COMPACT_ATOMS: atom_id res chain seq x y z
N MET A 1 23.53 3.30 29.64
CA MET A 1 23.06 2.15 28.84
C MET A 1 21.54 2.18 28.83
N SER A 2 20.93 2.22 27.66
CA SER A 2 19.47 2.28 27.48
C SER A 2 18.81 1.07 28.16
N GLY A 3 17.67 1.25 28.83
CA GLY A 3 16.97 0.16 29.54
C GLY A 3 16.73 -1.08 28.67
N VAL A 4 16.56 -0.89 27.36
CA VAL A 4 16.45 -1.95 26.34
C VAL A 4 17.66 -2.89 26.32
N LEU A 5 18.88 -2.36 26.46
CA LEU A 5 20.10 -3.16 26.42
C LEU A 5 20.23 -4.05 27.67
N ILE A 6 19.82 -3.55 28.84
CA ILE A 6 19.84 -4.32 30.09
C ILE A 6 18.81 -5.45 30.03
N LEU A 7 17.61 -5.17 29.52
CA LEU A 7 16.57 -6.19 29.31
C LEU A 7 17.00 -7.27 28.31
N LEU A 8 17.66 -6.88 27.22
CA LEU A 8 18.17 -7.83 26.22
C LEU A 8 19.26 -8.73 26.81
N VAL A 9 20.28 -8.15 27.47
CA VAL A 9 21.39 -8.91 28.06
C VAL A 9 20.90 -9.83 29.17
N SER A 10 20.00 -9.37 30.04
CA SER A 10 19.42 -10.20 31.09
C SER A 10 18.59 -11.37 30.55
N SER A 11 17.81 -11.13 29.48
CA SER A 11 17.04 -12.20 28.82
C SER A 11 17.95 -13.25 28.18
N ILE A 12 19.00 -12.82 27.48
CA ILE A 12 20.00 -13.73 26.88
C ILE A 12 20.70 -14.55 27.97
N ALA A 13 21.13 -13.91 29.05
CA ALA A 13 21.79 -14.59 30.17
C ALA A 13 20.88 -15.65 30.81
N LEU A 14 19.58 -15.35 30.96
CA LEU A 14 18.61 -16.27 31.54
C LEU A 14 18.39 -17.50 30.64
N VAL A 15 18.29 -17.32 29.32
CA VAL A 15 18.16 -18.42 28.35
C VAL A 15 19.41 -19.31 28.35
N LEU A 16 20.59 -18.70 28.37
CA LEU A 16 21.87 -19.44 28.45
C LEU A 16 21.99 -20.22 29.75
N LEU A 17 21.62 -19.61 30.88
CA LEU A 17 21.61 -20.28 32.18
C LEU A 17 20.66 -21.47 32.20
N PHE A 18 19.42 -21.29 31.72
CA PHE A 18 18.44 -22.37 31.64
C PHE A 18 18.92 -23.51 30.74
N SER A 19 19.51 -23.19 29.59
CA SER A 19 20.06 -24.18 28.65
C SER A 19 21.22 -24.96 29.29
N ALA A 20 22.13 -24.27 29.99
CA ALA A 20 23.24 -24.91 30.69
C ALA A 20 22.76 -25.85 31.81
N LEU A 21 21.76 -25.44 32.59
CA LEU A 21 21.14 -26.28 33.62
C LEU A 21 20.43 -27.48 33.01
N GLY A 22 19.70 -27.31 31.91
CA GLY A 22 19.04 -28.39 31.18
C GLY A 22 20.05 -29.41 30.64
N VAL A 23 21.11 -28.96 29.97
CA VAL A 23 22.18 -29.84 29.47
C VAL A 23 22.88 -30.56 30.62
N GLY A 24 23.16 -29.86 31.72
CA GLY A 24 23.72 -30.45 32.94
C GLY A 24 22.82 -31.53 33.54
N ALA A 25 21.51 -31.29 33.59
CA ALA A 25 20.52 -32.25 34.07
C ALA A 25 20.43 -33.50 33.16
N VAL A 26 20.42 -33.32 31.84
CA VAL A 26 20.44 -34.44 30.88
C VAL A 26 21.73 -35.25 31.02
N TRP A 27 22.88 -34.57 31.08
CA TRP A 27 24.18 -35.22 31.27
C TRP A 27 24.24 -36.01 32.57
N TRP A 28 23.83 -35.41 33.69
CA TRP A 28 23.78 -36.06 34.98
C TRP A 28 22.81 -37.26 34.98
N ALA A 29 21.63 -37.11 34.37
CA ALA A 29 20.65 -38.18 34.28
C ALA A 29 21.12 -39.40 33.46
N LEU A 30 21.99 -39.18 32.46
CA LEU A 30 22.50 -40.24 31.59
C LEU A 30 23.85 -40.80 32.04
N PHE A 31 24.72 -39.98 32.65
CA PHE A 31 26.13 -40.30 32.89
C PHE A 31 26.64 -39.98 34.30
N GLY A 32 25.83 -39.37 35.17
CA GLY A 32 26.25 -38.94 36.51
C GLY A 32 26.53 -40.10 37.45
N ASP A 33 25.73 -41.16 37.37
CA ASP A 33 25.81 -42.33 38.24
C ASP A 33 26.67 -43.44 37.60
N LYS A 34 27.99 -43.20 37.48
CA LYS A 34 28.95 -44.24 37.06
C LYS A 34 29.17 -45.25 38.19
N ALA A 35 28.88 -46.52 37.94
CA ALA A 35 29.19 -47.60 38.88
C ALA A 35 30.72 -47.75 39.01
N ARG A 36 31.30 -47.24 40.11
CA ARG A 36 32.71 -47.46 40.46
C ARG A 36 32.96 -48.83 41.12
N ALA A 37 31.90 -49.46 41.60
CA ALA A 37 31.88 -50.78 42.23
C ALA A 37 30.63 -51.53 41.77
N ARG A 38 30.56 -52.84 42.05
CA ARG A 38 29.41 -53.70 41.71
C ARG A 38 28.14 -53.12 42.35
N ARG A 39 27.16 -52.71 41.55
CA ARG A 39 25.88 -52.18 42.04
C ARG A 39 24.71 -52.82 41.29
N CYS A 40 23.59 -52.99 41.97
CA CYS A 40 22.40 -53.51 41.31
C CYS A 40 21.82 -52.46 40.34
N PRO A 41 21.52 -52.81 39.07
CA PRO A 41 20.98 -51.85 38.09
C PRO A 41 19.55 -51.35 38.42
N ARG A 42 18.81 -52.09 39.26
CA ARG A 42 17.42 -51.76 39.62
C ARG A 42 17.31 -50.86 40.85
N CYS A 43 17.91 -51.25 41.98
CA CYS A 43 17.83 -50.50 43.24
C CYS A 43 19.07 -49.64 43.56
N TRP A 44 20.20 -49.87 42.87
CA TRP A 44 21.48 -49.19 43.09
C TRP A 44 22.21 -49.52 44.39
N HIS A 45 21.81 -50.61 45.08
CA HIS A 45 22.50 -51.13 46.26
C HIS A 45 23.93 -51.60 45.92
N ASP A 46 24.86 -51.42 46.87
CA ASP A 46 26.26 -51.79 46.72
C ASP A 46 26.47 -53.29 46.97
N LEU A 47 26.97 -54.01 45.96
CA LEU A 47 27.20 -55.45 45.99
C LEU A 47 28.69 -55.80 46.05
N SER A 48 29.55 -54.82 46.37
CA SER A 48 31.00 -55.05 46.52
C SER A 48 31.35 -56.08 47.60
N GLY A 49 30.56 -56.17 48.67
CA GLY A 49 30.76 -57.12 49.78
C GLY A 49 29.96 -58.43 49.68
N THR A 50 29.13 -58.61 48.65
CA THR A 50 28.24 -59.79 48.54
C THR A 50 28.71 -60.73 47.42
N PRO A 51 29.12 -61.97 47.72
CA PRO A 51 29.44 -62.95 46.67
C PRO A 51 28.17 -63.40 45.95
N GLY A 52 28.24 -63.48 44.61
CA GLY A 52 27.11 -63.88 43.74
C GLY A 52 26.62 -62.77 42.81
N MET A 53 25.59 -63.08 42.01
CA MET A 53 24.96 -62.15 41.04
C MET A 53 23.54 -61.72 41.44
N THR A 54 23.09 -62.06 42.66
CA THR A 54 21.75 -61.74 43.16
C THR A 54 21.80 -60.59 44.16
N CYS A 55 21.00 -59.55 43.95
CA CYS A 55 20.90 -58.42 44.87
C CYS A 55 20.07 -58.78 46.11
N GLY A 56 20.66 -58.61 47.30
CA GLY A 56 20.02 -58.90 48.58
C GLY A 56 18.85 -57.98 48.97
N GLU A 57 18.77 -56.77 48.42
CA GLU A 57 17.66 -55.83 48.71
C GLU A 57 16.44 -56.03 47.80
N CYS A 58 16.65 -56.08 46.48
CA CYS A 58 15.54 -56.04 45.52
C CYS A 58 15.30 -57.37 44.78
N GLY A 59 16.10 -58.40 45.08
CA GLY A 59 16.00 -59.72 44.47
C GLY A 59 16.40 -59.81 43.00
N HIS A 60 16.91 -58.74 42.40
CA HIS A 60 17.33 -58.75 40.99
C HIS A 60 18.57 -59.64 40.79
N VAL A 61 18.48 -60.58 39.86
CA VAL A 61 19.57 -61.47 39.46
C VAL A 61 20.19 -60.92 38.17
N ALA A 62 21.44 -60.50 38.24
CA ALA A 62 22.20 -60.10 37.05
C ALA A 62 22.59 -61.34 36.25
N HIS A 63 22.47 -61.29 34.93
CA HIS A 63 22.87 -62.40 34.05
C HIS A 63 24.37 -62.41 33.78
N HIS A 64 25.01 -61.23 33.87
CA HIS A 64 26.42 -61.06 33.58
C HIS A 64 27.04 -60.07 34.57
N GLU A 65 28.30 -60.28 34.93
CA GLU A 65 29.05 -59.36 35.82
C GLU A 65 29.10 -57.92 35.27
N ARG A 66 29.05 -57.76 33.94
CA ARG A 66 29.00 -56.47 33.26
C ARG A 66 27.71 -55.67 33.56
N GLU A 67 26.59 -56.33 33.86
CA GLU A 67 25.33 -55.67 34.22
C GLU A 67 25.44 -54.94 35.57
N LEU A 68 26.26 -55.45 36.49
CA LEU A 68 26.54 -54.82 37.78
C LEU A 68 27.43 -53.58 37.68
N LEU A 69 28.02 -53.35 36.50
CA LEU A 69 28.83 -52.18 36.18
C LEU A 69 28.09 -51.20 35.24
N GLN A 70 26.82 -51.47 34.91
CA GLN A 70 26.05 -50.57 34.05
C GLN A 70 25.68 -49.26 34.77
N MET A 71 25.68 -48.17 34.00
CA MET A 71 25.29 -46.85 34.50
C MET A 71 23.76 -46.79 34.66
N ARG A 72 23.28 -46.26 35.79
CA ARG A 72 21.84 -46.02 36.00
C ARG A 72 21.42 -44.81 35.19
N ARG A 73 20.69 -45.05 34.10
CA ARG A 73 20.11 -43.98 33.26
C ARG A 73 18.72 -43.62 33.76
N ARG A 74 18.53 -42.36 34.14
CA ARG A 74 17.25 -41.80 34.59
C ARG A 74 16.50 -41.21 33.40
N TRP A 75 16.01 -42.07 32.50
CA TRP A 75 15.38 -41.65 31.24
C TRP A 75 14.23 -40.64 31.43
N GLY A 76 13.40 -40.78 32.46
CA GLY A 76 12.32 -39.81 32.73
C GLY A 76 12.82 -38.39 33.00
N VAL A 77 13.92 -38.24 33.76
CA VAL A 77 14.55 -36.94 34.03
C VAL A 77 15.17 -36.38 32.75
N ALA A 78 15.86 -37.22 31.97
CA ALA A 78 16.48 -36.81 30.72
C ALA A 78 15.45 -36.31 29.69
N ILE A 79 14.33 -37.02 29.52
CA ILE A 79 13.26 -36.63 28.60
C ILE A 79 12.61 -35.32 29.06
N THR A 80 12.30 -35.20 30.36
CA THR A 80 11.66 -33.98 30.90
C THR A 80 12.57 -32.76 30.75
N ALA A 81 13.87 -32.90 31.04
CA ALA A 81 14.84 -31.83 30.85
C ALA A 81 14.98 -31.44 29.36
N LEU A 82 15.03 -32.44 28.45
CA LEU A 82 15.10 -32.19 27.01
C LEU A 82 13.86 -31.46 26.48
N VAL A 83 12.66 -31.90 26.86
CA VAL A 83 11.40 -31.23 26.50
C VAL A 83 11.38 -29.80 27.07
N GLY A 84 11.82 -29.61 28.32
CA GLY A 84 11.93 -28.28 28.92
C GLY A 84 12.84 -27.34 28.15
N ILE A 85 14.01 -27.81 27.69
CA ILE A 85 14.91 -27.04 26.81
C ILE A 85 14.19 -26.67 25.52
N LEU A 86 13.54 -27.63 24.83
CA LEU A 86 12.84 -27.36 23.58
C LEU A 86 11.72 -26.32 23.74
N VAL A 87 10.94 -26.41 24.82
CA VAL A 87 9.86 -25.47 25.13
C VAL A 87 10.42 -24.07 25.42
N VAL A 88 11.42 -23.94 26.28
CA VAL A 88 12.00 -22.64 26.65
C VAL A 88 12.76 -22.01 25.49
N THR A 89 13.53 -22.79 24.73
CA THR A 89 14.20 -22.28 23.53
C THR A 89 13.19 -21.87 22.46
N GLY A 90 12.11 -22.64 22.28
CA GLY A 90 11.00 -22.26 21.39
C GLY A 90 10.34 -20.96 21.82
N TRP A 91 9.95 -20.85 23.09
CA TRP A 91 9.33 -19.65 23.66
C TRP A 91 10.27 -18.43 23.59
N ALA A 92 11.51 -18.56 24.03
CA ALA A 92 12.50 -17.50 23.99
C ALA A 92 12.78 -17.04 22.56
N ARG A 93 12.78 -17.95 21.59
CA ARG A 93 12.93 -17.59 20.18
C ARG A 93 11.76 -16.76 19.66
N LEU A 94 10.53 -17.09 20.07
CA LEU A 94 9.32 -16.34 19.70
C LEU A 94 9.31 -14.94 20.34
N GLU A 95 9.67 -14.85 21.63
CA GLU A 95 9.65 -13.60 22.39
C GLU A 95 10.83 -12.67 22.02
N ILE A 96 12.07 -13.20 22.01
CA ILE A 96 13.29 -12.39 21.86
C ILE A 96 13.48 -11.91 20.42
N LEU A 97 13.12 -12.72 19.41
CA LEU A 97 13.29 -12.31 18.02
C LEU A 97 12.15 -11.41 17.53
N ASN A 98 11.10 -11.18 18.33
CA ASN A 98 9.81 -10.65 17.86
C ASN A 98 9.32 -11.42 16.60
N ALA A 99 9.86 -12.62 16.38
CA ALA A 99 9.57 -13.43 15.22
C ALA A 99 8.26 -14.11 15.55
N SER A 100 7.17 -13.54 15.03
CA SER A 100 5.89 -14.23 15.03
C SER A 100 6.12 -15.65 14.52
N TRP A 101 5.57 -16.66 15.20
CA TRP A 101 5.70 -18.07 14.82
C TRP A 101 5.34 -18.32 13.34
N VAL A 102 4.52 -17.41 12.81
CA VAL A 102 4.12 -17.23 11.42
C VAL A 102 5.31 -17.16 10.44
N GLY A 103 6.44 -16.57 10.84
CA GLY A 103 7.66 -16.53 10.03
C GLY A 103 8.27 -17.91 9.75
N PHE A 104 7.90 -18.94 10.53
CA PHE A 104 8.34 -20.32 10.30
C PHE A 104 7.46 -21.09 9.32
N VAL A 105 6.29 -20.56 8.96
CA VAL A 105 5.43 -21.21 7.96
C VAL A 105 6.18 -21.24 6.63
N PRO A 106 6.41 -22.39 5.98
CA PRO A 106 7.10 -22.43 4.70
C PRO A 106 6.34 -21.63 3.62
N ASN A 107 7.05 -20.96 2.71
CA ASN A 107 6.45 -20.16 1.64
C ASN A 107 5.38 -20.94 0.86
N ALA A 108 5.68 -22.18 0.48
CA ALA A 108 4.75 -23.04 -0.26
C ALA A 108 3.43 -23.28 0.51
N VAL A 109 3.50 -23.48 1.83
CA VAL A 109 2.30 -23.64 2.67
C VAL A 109 1.52 -22.33 2.71
N LEU A 110 2.21 -21.21 2.94
CA LEU A 110 1.59 -19.89 3.04
C LEU A 110 0.89 -19.47 1.73
N VAL A 111 1.49 -19.78 0.58
CA VAL A 111 0.95 -19.51 -0.75
C VAL A 111 -0.28 -20.36 -1.05
N GLN A 112 -0.35 -21.60 -0.57
CA GLN A 112 -1.50 -22.50 -0.81
C GLN A 112 -2.64 -22.33 0.21
N LEU A 113 -2.39 -21.70 1.37
CA LEU A 113 -3.42 -21.47 2.40
C LEU A 113 -4.73 -20.85 1.87
N PRO A 114 -4.72 -19.84 0.97
CA PRO A 114 -5.96 -19.26 0.46
C PRO A 114 -6.79 -20.24 -0.39
N ARG A 115 -6.19 -21.30 -0.97
CA ARG A 115 -6.95 -22.38 -1.63
C ARG A 115 -7.57 -23.34 -0.62
N LEU A 116 -6.92 -23.55 0.53
CA LEU A 116 -7.33 -24.54 1.53
C LEU A 116 -8.42 -24.01 2.47
N LEU A 117 -8.54 -22.69 2.60
CA LEU A 117 -9.51 -22.03 3.47
C LEU A 117 -10.59 -21.35 2.62
N PRO A 118 -11.86 -21.31 3.06
CA PRO A 118 -12.91 -20.57 2.37
C PRO A 118 -12.51 -19.10 2.16
N SER A 119 -12.92 -18.52 1.03
CA SER A 119 -12.69 -17.10 0.71
C SER A 119 -13.18 -16.22 1.87
N GLY A 120 -12.31 -15.31 2.33
CA GLY A 120 -12.57 -14.42 3.48
C GLY A 120 -12.19 -14.98 4.86
N GLN A 121 -11.80 -16.26 4.98
CA GLN A 121 -11.44 -16.87 6.27
C GLN A 121 -9.93 -16.96 6.53
N LEU A 122 -9.09 -16.43 5.64
CA LEU A 122 -7.65 -16.42 5.89
C LEU A 122 -7.38 -15.57 7.15
N PRO A 123 -6.73 -16.11 8.20
CA PRO A 123 -6.46 -15.34 9.41
C PRO A 123 -5.63 -14.08 9.09
N THR A 124 -5.90 -12.97 9.78
CA THR A 124 -5.21 -11.68 9.56
C THR A 124 -3.69 -11.79 9.66
N TRP A 125 -3.16 -12.66 10.53
CA TRP A 125 -1.72 -12.91 10.62
C TRP A 125 -1.15 -13.51 9.32
N ALA A 126 -1.89 -14.42 8.65
CA ALA A 126 -1.45 -15.07 7.43
C ALA A 126 -1.52 -14.10 6.25
N GLN A 127 -2.58 -13.27 6.22
CA GLN A 127 -2.70 -12.17 5.27
C GLN A 127 -1.50 -11.22 5.39
N ASN A 128 -1.18 -10.79 6.61
CA ASN A 128 -0.07 -9.88 6.88
C ASN A 128 1.29 -10.49 6.52
N GLU A 129 1.52 -11.75 6.87
CA GLU A 129 2.78 -12.43 6.54
C GLU A 129 2.97 -12.61 5.04
N LEU A 130 1.92 -13.05 4.33
CA LEU A 130 1.99 -13.23 2.89
C LEU A 130 2.29 -11.89 2.20
N ASN A 131 1.61 -10.83 2.65
CA ASN A 131 1.85 -9.45 2.25
C ASN A 131 3.29 -8.97 2.55
N ASN A 132 3.86 -9.35 3.70
CA ASN A 132 5.22 -8.99 4.06
C ASN A 132 6.23 -9.74 3.16
N ARG A 133 6.02 -11.03 2.90
CA ARG A 133 6.92 -11.82 2.04
C ARG A 133 6.92 -11.34 0.60
N VAL A 134 5.76 -10.93 0.07
CA VAL A 134 5.64 -10.32 -1.25
C VAL A 134 6.43 -9.01 -1.32
N VAL A 135 6.28 -8.13 -0.31
CA VAL A 135 6.97 -6.82 -0.29
C VAL A 135 8.48 -6.98 -0.10
N ASN A 136 8.90 -7.93 0.73
CA ASN A 136 10.32 -8.18 1.03
C ASN A 136 11.00 -9.07 -0.02
N GLY A 137 10.30 -9.48 -1.09
CA GLY A 137 10.85 -10.34 -2.14
C GLY A 137 11.26 -11.74 -1.65
N GLN A 138 10.64 -12.24 -0.58
CA GLN A 138 10.96 -13.53 0.04
C GLN A 138 10.27 -14.71 -0.64
N LEU A 139 9.28 -14.46 -1.50
CA LEU A 139 8.69 -15.47 -2.38
C LEU A 139 9.50 -15.53 -3.67
N ASP A 140 9.86 -16.74 -4.09
CA ASP A 140 10.48 -16.91 -5.39
C ASP A 140 9.48 -16.66 -6.54
N GLY A 141 9.99 -16.55 -7.77
CA GLY A 141 9.20 -16.26 -8.96
C GLY A 141 8.06 -17.26 -9.18
N GLN A 142 8.28 -18.55 -8.91
CA GLN A 142 7.21 -19.55 -9.08
C GLN A 142 6.16 -19.42 -7.99
N GLN A 143 6.57 -19.25 -6.73
CA GLN A 143 5.68 -19.03 -5.60
C GLN A 143 4.82 -17.77 -5.78
N MET A 144 5.38 -16.72 -6.38
CA MET A 144 4.63 -15.51 -6.71
C MET A 144 3.56 -15.77 -7.79
N LEU A 145 3.90 -16.54 -8.82
CA LEU A 145 2.95 -16.92 -9.88
C LEU A 145 1.86 -17.85 -9.32
N ASP A 146 2.23 -18.83 -8.49
CA ASP A 146 1.29 -19.72 -7.81
C ASP A 146 0.37 -18.93 -6.88
N LEU A 147 0.89 -17.91 -6.18
CA LEU A 147 0.09 -17.01 -5.35
C LEU A 147 -0.95 -16.26 -6.18
N ILE A 148 -0.56 -15.72 -7.34
CA ILE A 148 -1.51 -15.06 -8.26
C ILE A 148 -2.59 -16.07 -8.68
N ASP A 149 -2.21 -17.28 -9.07
CA ASP A 149 -3.15 -18.33 -9.50
C ASP A 149 -4.04 -18.86 -8.35
N VAL A 150 -3.61 -18.70 -7.10
CA VAL A 150 -4.39 -19.04 -5.88
C VAL A 150 -5.38 -17.93 -5.55
N LEU A 151 -4.98 -16.68 -5.76
CA LEU A 151 -5.82 -15.51 -5.51
C LEU A 151 -6.86 -15.29 -6.59
N ASP A 152 -6.75 -15.95 -7.74
CA ASP A 152 -7.75 -15.90 -8.81
C ASP A 152 -9.13 -16.31 -8.27
N PRO A 153 -10.08 -15.36 -8.16
CA PRO A 153 -11.41 -15.62 -7.65
C PRO A 153 -12.28 -16.42 -8.65
N GLY A 154 -11.81 -16.62 -9.88
CA GLY A 154 -12.63 -17.10 -10.99
C GLY A 154 -13.66 -16.04 -11.39
N ALA A 155 -14.92 -16.23 -10.97
CA ALA A 155 -16.05 -15.42 -11.45
C ALA A 155 -16.29 -14.10 -10.68
N GLU A 156 -15.80 -13.99 -9.45
CA GLU A 156 -16.00 -12.78 -8.62
C GLU A 156 -14.95 -11.72 -8.98
N ALA A 157 -15.33 -10.46 -9.20
CA ALA A 157 -14.34 -9.41 -9.45
C ALA A 157 -13.56 -9.07 -8.17
N LEU A 158 -12.24 -9.24 -8.20
CA LEU A 158 -11.36 -8.70 -7.17
C LEU A 158 -11.05 -7.24 -7.45
N GLY A 159 -11.32 -6.38 -6.47
CA GLY A 159 -10.80 -5.02 -6.51
C GLY A 159 -11.23 -4.09 -5.40
N SER A 160 -12.15 -4.51 -4.51
CA SER A 160 -12.39 -3.76 -3.27
C SER A 160 -11.06 -3.55 -2.53
N PRO A 161 -10.67 -2.29 -2.22
CA PRO A 161 -9.45 -2.00 -1.47
C PRO A 161 -9.45 -2.59 -0.06
N ASP A 162 -10.63 -2.91 0.47
CA ASP A 162 -10.80 -3.54 1.78
C ASP A 162 -10.62 -5.07 1.73
N ASP A 163 -10.57 -5.67 0.53
CA ASP A 163 -10.22 -7.08 0.36
C ASP A 163 -8.70 -7.26 0.44
N TRP A 164 -8.24 -8.07 1.41
CA TRP A 164 -6.82 -8.38 1.59
C TRP A 164 -6.19 -9.02 0.33
N ARG A 165 -6.97 -9.76 -0.47
CA ARG A 165 -6.53 -10.36 -1.74
C ARG A 165 -6.13 -9.27 -2.73
N THR A 166 -6.94 -8.22 -2.83
CA THR A 166 -6.67 -7.06 -3.68
C THR A 166 -5.32 -6.43 -3.33
N LEU A 167 -5.07 -6.18 -2.04
CA LEU A 167 -3.81 -5.58 -1.57
C LEU A 167 -2.62 -6.49 -1.84
N THR A 168 -2.78 -7.80 -1.65
CA THR A 168 -1.72 -8.80 -1.89
C THR A 168 -1.37 -8.88 -3.38
N LEU A 169 -2.39 -8.96 -4.24
CA LEU A 169 -2.23 -9.03 -5.70
C LEU A 169 -1.60 -7.74 -6.26
N ALA A 170 -1.95 -6.60 -5.68
CA ALA A 170 -1.35 -5.32 -6.03
C ALA A 170 0.14 -5.25 -5.72
N ARG A 171 0.54 -5.75 -4.54
CA ARG A 171 1.96 -5.85 -4.20
C ARG A 171 2.67 -6.81 -5.14
N ALA A 172 2.07 -7.98 -5.42
CA ALA A 172 2.61 -8.95 -6.37
C ALA A 172 2.82 -8.38 -7.79
N THR A 173 1.94 -7.45 -8.20
CA THR A 173 2.01 -6.77 -9.50
C THR A 173 3.31 -5.97 -9.68
N PHE A 174 3.87 -5.39 -8.60
CA PHE A 174 5.08 -4.56 -8.66
C PHE A 174 6.31 -5.21 -8.05
N SER A 175 6.15 -6.20 -7.18
CA SER A 175 7.26 -6.91 -6.54
C SER A 175 8.09 -7.69 -7.57
N VAL A 176 9.41 -7.56 -7.48
CA VAL A 176 10.35 -8.45 -8.15
C VAL A 176 10.95 -9.37 -7.09
N PRO A 177 10.84 -10.71 -7.24
CA PRO A 177 11.49 -11.66 -6.34
C PRO A 177 12.97 -11.35 -6.13
N ALA A 178 13.49 -11.52 -4.92
CA ALA A 178 14.87 -11.13 -4.59
C ALA A 178 15.90 -11.88 -5.43
N GLU A 179 15.63 -13.13 -5.80
CA GLU A 179 16.47 -13.94 -6.68
C GLU A 179 16.48 -13.46 -8.14
N LEU A 180 15.58 -12.55 -8.52
CA LEU A 180 15.54 -11.91 -9.84
C LEU A 180 16.00 -10.45 -9.81
N ALA A 181 16.28 -9.90 -8.63
CA ALA A 181 16.78 -8.54 -8.47
C ALA A 181 18.25 -8.42 -8.95
N PRO A 182 18.64 -7.30 -9.58
CA PRO A 182 20.04 -7.09 -9.99
C PRO A 182 21.00 -7.18 -8.80
N ILE A 183 22.15 -7.82 -8.99
CA ILE A 183 23.22 -7.90 -7.99
C ILE A 183 24.39 -7.03 -8.44
N THR A 184 24.87 -6.15 -7.57
CA THR A 184 26.07 -5.33 -7.81
C THR A 184 27.28 -6.26 -7.95
N ASP A 185 28.13 -6.00 -8.94
CA ASP A 185 29.35 -6.78 -9.24
C ASP A 185 29.10 -8.23 -9.71
N GLU A 186 27.89 -8.56 -10.15
CA GLU A 186 27.59 -9.85 -10.77
C GLU A 186 28.33 -10.02 -12.11
N LEU A 187 28.86 -11.24 -12.34
CA LEU A 187 29.46 -11.58 -13.64
C LEU A 187 28.45 -11.35 -14.77
N VAL A 188 28.91 -10.76 -15.87
CA VAL A 188 28.06 -10.38 -17.02
C VAL A 188 27.18 -11.54 -17.51
N THR A 189 27.72 -12.77 -17.53
CA THR A 189 26.99 -13.98 -17.92
C THR A 189 25.84 -14.30 -16.96
N SER A 190 26.07 -14.24 -15.64
CA SER A 190 25.03 -14.44 -14.63
C SER A 190 23.97 -13.33 -14.66
N ALA A 191 24.40 -12.08 -14.87
CA ALA A 191 23.51 -10.93 -15.00
C ALA A 191 22.58 -11.06 -16.22
N GLU A 192 23.06 -11.62 -17.34
CA GLU A 192 22.23 -11.88 -18.53
C GLU A 192 21.19 -12.97 -18.26
N VAL A 193 21.60 -14.10 -17.67
CA VAL A 193 20.67 -15.18 -17.29
C VAL A 193 19.59 -14.66 -16.35
N ARG A 194 19.96 -13.84 -15.36
CA ARG A 194 19.02 -13.21 -14.43
C ARG A 194 18.08 -12.24 -15.14
N ARG A 195 18.57 -11.44 -16.09
CA ARG A 195 17.75 -10.52 -16.90
C ARG A 195 16.72 -11.29 -17.73
N GLN A 196 17.12 -12.39 -18.36
CA GLN A 196 16.23 -13.25 -19.12
C GLN A 196 15.18 -13.93 -18.23
N ALA A 197 15.59 -14.45 -17.06
CA ALA A 197 14.68 -15.03 -16.08
C ALA A 197 13.66 -13.98 -15.57
N ARG A 198 14.11 -12.76 -15.29
CA ARG A 198 13.26 -11.63 -14.91
C ARG A 198 12.27 -11.25 -16.01
N ALA A 199 12.70 -11.21 -17.27
CA ALA A 199 11.82 -10.93 -18.40
C ALA A 199 10.74 -12.01 -18.54
N THR A 200 11.13 -13.28 -18.44
CA THR A 200 10.22 -14.43 -18.47
C THR A 200 9.19 -14.37 -17.33
N PHE A 201 9.65 -14.12 -16.10
CA PHE A 201 8.78 -13.94 -14.94
C PHE A 201 7.81 -12.76 -15.13
N THR A 202 8.31 -11.61 -15.61
CA THR A 202 7.49 -10.40 -15.82
C THR A 202 6.36 -10.69 -16.80
N SER A 203 6.67 -11.37 -17.92
CA SER A 203 5.68 -11.72 -18.93
C SER A 203 4.68 -12.78 -18.45
N ALA A 204 5.15 -13.81 -17.74
CA ALA A 204 4.30 -14.82 -17.13
C ALA A 204 3.34 -14.23 -16.08
N ARG A 205 3.82 -13.26 -15.29
CA ARG A 205 3.03 -12.51 -14.32
C ARG A 205 1.99 -11.64 -15.02
N ALA A 206 2.40 -10.86 -16.03
CA ALA A 206 1.51 -9.99 -16.78
C ALA A 206 0.37 -10.78 -17.43
N SER A 207 0.69 -11.96 -18.00
CA SER A 207 -0.29 -12.87 -18.61
C SER A 207 -1.33 -13.36 -17.61
N ARG A 208 -0.92 -13.78 -16.41
CA ARG A 208 -1.85 -14.20 -15.34
C ARG A 208 -2.72 -13.06 -14.84
N LEU A 209 -2.12 -11.89 -14.58
CA LEU A 209 -2.85 -10.70 -14.16
C LEU A 209 -3.88 -10.26 -15.21
N ALA A 210 -3.66 -10.55 -16.49
CA ALA A 210 -4.61 -10.26 -17.57
C ALA A 210 -5.95 -11.00 -17.45
N LEU A 211 -5.97 -12.13 -16.74
CA LEU A 211 -7.16 -12.96 -16.60
C LEU A 211 -8.13 -12.42 -15.55
N PHE A 212 -7.65 -11.55 -14.66
CA PHE A 212 -8.48 -10.98 -13.61
C PHE A 212 -9.43 -9.95 -14.18
N THR A 213 -10.71 -10.12 -13.87
CA THR A 213 -11.75 -9.15 -14.23
C THR A 213 -11.40 -7.78 -13.64
N PRO A 214 -11.37 -6.73 -14.46
CA PRO A 214 -11.21 -5.39 -13.94
C PRO A 214 -12.31 -5.01 -12.96
N TRP A 215 -11.95 -4.22 -11.96
CA TRP A 215 -12.90 -3.72 -10.98
C TRP A 215 -12.96 -2.20 -11.06
N ILE A 216 -14.16 -1.64 -11.18
CA ILE A 216 -14.41 -0.21 -11.13
C ILE A 216 -15.50 0.04 -10.10
N GLU A 217 -15.27 0.97 -9.20
CA GLU A 217 -16.26 1.45 -8.25
C GLU A 217 -16.54 2.93 -8.51
N VAL A 218 -17.82 3.26 -8.54
CA VAL A 218 -18.32 4.62 -8.62
C VAL A 218 -19.01 4.95 -7.31
N VAL A 219 -18.35 5.77 -6.50
CA VAL A 219 -18.84 6.22 -5.20
C VAL A 219 -19.68 7.48 -5.42
N VAL A 220 -21.00 7.30 -5.45
CA VAL A 220 -21.96 8.41 -5.55
C VAL A 220 -22.13 9.05 -4.16
N PRO A 221 -22.10 10.38 -4.03
CA PRO A 221 -22.38 11.04 -2.76
C PRO A 221 -23.83 10.77 -2.32
N THR A 222 -24.05 10.57 -1.02
CA THR A 222 -25.39 10.34 -0.46
C THR A 222 -26.22 11.61 -0.35
N GLU A 223 -25.57 12.77 -0.37
CA GLU A 223 -26.15 14.10 -0.24
C GLU A 223 -25.45 15.06 -1.21
N TRP A 224 -26.22 15.94 -1.86
CA TRP A 224 -25.68 16.94 -2.77
C TRP A 224 -26.64 18.14 -2.93
N PRO A 225 -26.15 19.35 -3.25
CA PRO A 225 -27.03 20.50 -3.44
C PRO A 225 -28.04 20.27 -4.58
N ALA A 226 -29.31 20.53 -4.28
CA ALA A 226 -30.40 20.38 -5.24
C ALA A 226 -30.16 21.24 -6.50
N GLY A 227 -30.51 20.68 -7.66
CA GLY A 227 -30.34 21.36 -8.95
C GLY A 227 -28.90 21.45 -9.46
N THR A 228 -27.92 20.85 -8.78
CA THR A 228 -26.53 20.76 -9.25
C THR A 228 -26.15 19.33 -9.56
N SER A 229 -25.24 19.14 -10.52
CA SER A 229 -24.69 17.83 -10.85
C SER A 229 -23.82 17.29 -9.72
N PRO A 230 -24.12 16.12 -9.15
CA PRO A 230 -23.26 15.47 -8.18
C PRO A 230 -21.94 15.05 -8.82
N VAL A 231 -20.88 15.02 -8.02
CA VAL A 231 -19.58 14.52 -8.44
C VAL A 231 -19.31 13.21 -7.72
N ALA A 232 -19.26 12.12 -8.48
CA ALA A 232 -18.89 10.82 -7.96
C ALA A 232 -17.38 10.64 -7.94
N GLY A 233 -16.89 9.93 -6.93
CA GLY A 233 -15.52 9.43 -6.91
C GLY A 233 -15.44 8.12 -7.68
N VAL A 234 -14.60 8.05 -8.70
CA VAL A 234 -14.33 6.81 -9.43
C VAL A 234 -12.97 6.28 -9.04
N ARG A 235 -12.90 5.00 -8.69
CA ARG A 235 -11.64 4.28 -8.52
C ARG A 235 -11.71 2.94 -9.22
N GLY A 236 -10.57 2.49 -9.74
CA GLY A 236 -10.50 1.28 -10.52
C GLY A 236 -9.22 0.51 -10.32
N ILE A 237 -9.31 -0.80 -10.51
CA ILE A 237 -8.19 -1.73 -10.57
C ILE A 237 -8.29 -2.51 -11.87
N VAL A 238 -7.32 -2.31 -12.74
CA VAL A 238 -6.99 -3.16 -13.87
C VAL A 238 -5.61 -3.74 -13.59
N TRP A 239 -5.52 -5.06 -13.57
CA TRP A 239 -4.32 -5.72 -13.07
C TRP A 239 -3.16 -5.63 -14.07
N GLY A 240 -2.01 -5.17 -13.57
CA GLY A 240 -0.77 -5.01 -14.34
C GLY A 240 -0.25 -3.56 -14.34
N ALA A 241 1.08 -3.40 -14.27
CA ALA A 241 1.74 -2.09 -14.28
C ALA A 241 1.51 -1.31 -15.59
N ASP A 242 1.30 -2.03 -16.69
CA ASP A 242 1.13 -1.48 -18.04
C ASP A 242 -0.33 -1.48 -18.49
N THR A 243 -1.25 -1.22 -17.56
CA THR A 243 -2.69 -1.18 -17.86
C THR A 243 -3.31 0.16 -17.48
N GLU A 244 -4.35 0.53 -18.21
CA GLU A 244 -5.17 1.70 -17.95
C GLU A 244 -6.64 1.34 -18.10
N TRP A 245 -7.47 2.07 -17.36
CA TRP A 245 -8.90 2.10 -17.57
C TRP A 245 -9.35 3.51 -17.89
N ARG A 246 -10.48 3.62 -18.58
CA ARG A 246 -11.20 4.88 -18.70
C ARG A 246 -12.69 4.69 -18.56
N VAL A 247 -13.35 5.67 -17.95
CA VAL A 247 -14.80 5.70 -17.78
C VAL A 247 -15.36 7.05 -18.19
N ARG A 248 -16.60 7.08 -18.68
CA ARG A 248 -17.36 8.31 -18.91
C ARG A 248 -18.86 8.04 -18.84
N LEU A 249 -19.66 9.11 -18.83
CA LEU A 249 -21.10 8.98 -19.04
C LEU A 249 -21.36 8.50 -20.47
N ASN A 250 -22.36 7.65 -20.65
CA ASN A 250 -22.88 7.28 -21.97
C ASN A 250 -23.70 8.45 -22.54
N ASP A 251 -23.03 9.58 -22.76
CA ASP A 251 -23.54 10.79 -23.38
C ASP A 251 -22.53 11.30 -24.42
N ASP A 252 -22.97 12.28 -25.21
CA ASP A 252 -22.14 12.78 -26.31
C ASP A 252 -21.04 13.76 -25.89
N HIS A 253 -21.05 14.24 -24.65
CA HIS A 253 -20.30 15.44 -24.26
C HIS A 253 -19.27 15.20 -23.14
N SER A 254 -19.33 14.09 -22.43
CA SER A 254 -18.41 13.82 -21.32
C SER A 254 -17.00 13.44 -21.79
N ASN A 255 -16.01 14.02 -21.10
CA ASN A 255 -14.61 13.61 -21.23
C ASN A 255 -14.41 12.23 -20.60
N TRP A 256 -13.41 11.50 -21.09
CA TRP A 256 -12.98 10.27 -20.44
C TRP A 256 -12.20 10.58 -19.17
N LEU A 257 -12.64 10.03 -18.04
CA LEU A 257 -11.81 9.93 -16.85
C LEU A 257 -10.94 8.69 -16.99
N VAL A 258 -9.62 8.88 -17.09
CA VAL A 258 -8.65 7.81 -17.28
C VAL A 258 -7.86 7.60 -15.99
N GLY A 259 -7.78 6.36 -15.52
CA GLY A 259 -6.97 5.95 -14.38
C GLY A 259 -5.90 4.95 -14.78
N ASP A 260 -4.78 4.96 -14.06
CA ASP A 260 -3.82 3.85 -14.17
C ASP A 260 -4.38 2.57 -13.54
N GLY A 261 -3.79 1.43 -13.90
CA GLY A 261 -4.26 0.11 -13.51
C GLY A 261 -4.41 -0.12 -11.99
N MET A 262 -3.73 0.63 -11.13
CA MET A 262 -3.79 0.42 -9.68
C MET A 262 -4.26 1.68 -8.93
N SER A 263 -4.94 2.58 -9.62
CA SER A 263 -5.32 3.89 -9.11
C SER A 263 -6.20 3.82 -7.86
N ALA A 264 -7.02 2.76 -7.70
CA ALA A 264 -7.81 2.57 -6.48
C ALA A 264 -7.01 2.31 -5.20
N LEU A 265 -5.74 1.92 -5.30
CA LEU A 265 -4.88 1.63 -4.15
C LEU A 265 -4.01 2.82 -3.76
N ARG A 266 -4.04 3.89 -4.55
CA ARG A 266 -3.35 5.13 -4.19
C ARG A 266 -4.10 5.78 -3.04
N ARG A 267 -3.35 6.26 -2.05
CA ARG A 267 -3.93 7.02 -0.93
C ARG A 267 -4.39 8.40 -1.38
N GLN A 268 -3.67 9.03 -2.32
CA GLN A 268 -3.92 10.39 -2.76
C GLN A 268 -3.57 10.56 -4.26
N PRO A 269 -4.52 10.97 -5.11
CA PRO A 269 -5.94 11.06 -4.79
C PRO A 269 -6.52 9.64 -4.72
N GLY A 270 -7.47 9.40 -3.83
CA GLY A 270 -8.09 8.07 -3.68
C GLY A 270 -9.10 7.72 -4.79
N PHE A 271 -9.48 8.72 -5.59
CA PHE A 271 -10.48 8.62 -6.65
C PHE A 271 -10.28 9.75 -7.67
N GLY A 272 -10.70 9.50 -8.91
CA GLY A 272 -10.94 10.52 -9.91
C GLY A 272 -12.35 11.10 -9.77
N ALA A 273 -12.55 12.34 -10.18
CA ALA A 273 -13.86 12.98 -10.14
C ALA A 273 -14.61 12.75 -11.46
N LEU A 274 -15.84 12.26 -11.37
CA LEU A 274 -16.76 12.12 -12.50
C LEU A 274 -18.04 12.90 -12.19
N GLN A 275 -18.34 13.90 -13.02
CA GLN A 275 -19.60 14.64 -12.92
C GLN A 275 -20.75 13.74 -13.40
N LEU A 276 -21.80 13.63 -12.59
CA LEU A 276 -23.00 12.85 -12.90
C LEU A 276 -24.16 13.78 -13.34
N PRO A 277 -25.21 13.22 -13.97
CA PRO A 277 -26.43 13.96 -14.26
C PRO A 277 -27.07 14.51 -12.97
N ILE A 278 -27.77 15.63 -13.10
CA ILE A 278 -28.55 16.22 -11.99
C ILE A 278 -29.55 15.18 -11.49
N ALA A 279 -29.66 15.04 -10.17
CA ALA A 279 -30.66 14.16 -9.57
C ALA A 279 -32.06 14.54 -10.04
N THR A 280 -32.86 13.54 -10.37
CA THR A 280 -34.27 13.71 -10.73
C THR A 280 -35.08 14.23 -9.53
N THR A 281 -36.34 14.61 -9.75
CA THR A 281 -37.17 15.25 -8.71
C THR A 281 -37.45 14.37 -7.49
N ASP A 282 -37.28 13.05 -7.61
CA ASP A 282 -37.36 12.09 -6.50
C ASP A 282 -36.01 11.91 -5.75
N GLY A 283 -34.98 12.66 -6.14
CA GLY A 283 -33.62 12.60 -5.59
C GLY A 283 -32.76 11.48 -6.18
N ARG A 284 -33.18 10.78 -7.25
CA ARG A 284 -32.38 9.69 -7.84
C ARG A 284 -31.46 10.19 -8.95
N VAL A 285 -30.22 9.73 -8.93
CA VAL A 285 -29.25 9.86 -10.03
C VAL A 285 -29.22 8.55 -10.80
N GLN A 286 -29.58 8.63 -12.07
CA GLN A 286 -29.56 7.50 -13.00
C GLN A 286 -28.60 7.80 -14.14
N ALA A 287 -27.61 6.93 -14.32
CA ALA A 287 -26.63 7.08 -15.39
C ALA A 287 -26.14 5.70 -15.85
N THR A 288 -25.79 5.60 -17.13
CA THR A 288 -25.03 4.47 -17.65
C THR A 288 -23.64 4.97 -18.01
N LEU A 289 -22.61 4.29 -17.53
CA LEU A 289 -21.23 4.62 -17.86
C LEU A 289 -20.68 3.67 -18.91
N GLU A 290 -19.96 4.24 -19.87
CA GLU A 290 -19.08 3.49 -20.74
C GLU A 290 -17.76 3.25 -20.02
N TYR A 291 -17.25 2.03 -20.11
CA TYR A 291 -16.04 1.61 -19.44
C TYR A 291 -15.15 0.87 -20.45
N GLU A 292 -13.89 1.25 -20.53
CA GLU A 292 -12.90 0.60 -21.39
C GLU A 292 -11.58 0.39 -20.68
N THR A 293 -10.82 -0.61 -21.14
CA THR A 293 -9.48 -0.91 -20.64
C THR A 293 -8.49 -1.02 -21.78
N ARG A 294 -7.23 -0.72 -21.54
CA ARG A 294 -6.15 -1.04 -22.46
C ARG A 294 -4.90 -1.46 -21.73
N ARG A 295 -3.97 -2.02 -22.48
CA ARG A 295 -2.71 -2.54 -21.99
C ARG A 295 -1.57 -2.23 -22.96
N ARG A 296 -0.34 -2.06 -22.48
CA ARG A 296 0.84 -2.12 -23.36
C ARG A 296 1.33 -3.56 -23.44
N THR A 297 1.75 -3.96 -24.62
CA THR A 297 2.54 -5.19 -24.76
C THR A 297 3.85 -5.00 -23.98
N ASP A 298 4.33 -6.05 -23.31
CA ASP A 298 5.50 -5.96 -22.42
C ASP A 298 6.68 -5.23 -23.10
N GLY A 299 7.08 -4.08 -22.53
CA GLY A 299 8.18 -3.26 -23.02
C GLY A 299 7.87 -2.37 -24.24
N ALA A 300 6.65 -2.40 -24.78
CA ALA A 300 6.23 -1.51 -25.86
C ALA A 300 6.02 -0.08 -25.34
N ALA A 301 6.44 0.91 -26.14
CA ALA A 301 6.18 2.32 -25.84
C ALA A 301 4.72 2.71 -26.10
N GLU A 302 4.09 2.05 -27.08
CA GLU A 302 2.74 2.35 -27.53
C GLU A 302 1.69 1.56 -26.74
N TRP A 303 0.52 2.17 -26.59
CA TRP A 303 -0.65 1.55 -25.98
C TRP A 303 -1.42 0.75 -27.03
N ASN A 304 -1.87 -0.45 -26.66
CA ASN A 304 -2.85 -1.16 -27.49
C ASN A 304 -4.18 -0.37 -27.53
N PRO A 305 -5.05 -0.64 -28.52
CA PRO A 305 -6.38 -0.05 -28.59
C PRO A 305 -7.19 -0.28 -27.31
N TRP A 306 -8.13 0.62 -27.05
CA TRP A 306 -9.10 0.46 -25.98
C TRP A 306 -10.05 -0.70 -26.27
N ILE A 307 -10.30 -1.52 -25.25
CA ILE A 307 -11.18 -2.67 -25.28
C ILE A 307 -12.41 -2.34 -24.43
N PRO A 308 -13.63 -2.37 -25.01
CA PRO A 308 -14.85 -2.14 -24.27
C PRO A 308 -15.09 -3.18 -23.18
N GLN A 309 -15.64 -2.72 -22.06
CA GLN A 309 -16.06 -3.53 -20.94
C GLN A 309 -17.58 -3.40 -20.74
N PRO A 310 -18.21 -4.27 -19.93
CA PRO A 310 -19.62 -4.11 -19.58
C PRO A 310 -19.89 -2.73 -18.96
N SER A 311 -20.95 -2.08 -19.42
CA SER A 311 -21.36 -0.76 -18.91
C SER A 311 -21.71 -0.82 -17.42
N ILE A 312 -21.45 0.28 -16.71
CA ILE A 312 -21.79 0.41 -15.29
C ILE A 312 -23.09 1.20 -15.19
N VAL A 313 -24.11 0.60 -14.57
CA VAL A 313 -25.39 1.27 -14.32
C VAL A 313 -25.39 1.85 -12.92
N ILE A 314 -25.59 3.16 -12.83
CA ILE A 314 -25.76 3.90 -11.59
C ILE A 314 -27.25 4.14 -11.39
N ASP A 315 -27.76 3.73 -10.24
CA ASP A 315 -29.11 4.05 -9.77
C ASP A 315 -29.05 4.30 -8.26
N ALA A 316 -28.77 5.55 -7.89
CA ALA A 316 -28.47 5.94 -6.51
C ALA A 316 -29.39 7.07 -6.03
N VAL A 317 -29.74 7.06 -4.74
CA VAL A 317 -30.48 8.14 -4.10
C VAL A 317 -29.50 9.17 -3.56
N VAL A 318 -29.67 10.43 -3.95
CA VAL A 318 -28.90 11.58 -3.50
C VAL A 318 -29.85 12.55 -2.82
N ARG A 319 -29.74 12.67 -1.51
CA ARG A 319 -30.60 13.57 -0.73
C ARG A 319 -30.21 15.03 -1.00
N PRO A 320 -31.18 15.96 -1.10
CA PRO A 320 -30.87 17.37 -1.14
C PRO A 320 -30.09 17.79 0.10
N LEU A 321 -28.90 18.36 -0.12
CA LEU A 321 -28.10 18.96 0.94
C LEU A 321 -28.51 20.42 1.09
N ASP A 322 -28.96 20.82 2.29
CA ASP A 322 -29.15 22.23 2.59
C ASP A 322 -27.80 22.88 2.85
N LEU A 323 -27.37 23.67 1.88
CA LEU A 323 -26.16 24.43 1.94
C LEU A 323 -26.22 25.55 3.00
N SER A 324 -27.39 26.00 3.45
CA SER A 324 -27.51 27.12 4.39
C SER A 324 -26.71 26.94 5.69
N HIS A 325 -26.48 25.69 6.10
CA HIS A 325 -25.70 25.33 7.30
C HIS A 325 -24.19 25.39 7.10
N MET A 326 -23.71 25.38 5.85
CA MET A 326 -22.28 25.45 5.54
C MET A 326 -21.80 26.91 5.54
N GLN A 327 -21.03 27.26 6.57
CA GLN A 327 -20.58 28.64 6.79
C GLN A 327 -19.27 28.95 6.05
N PRO A 328 -19.20 30.05 5.28
CA PRO A 328 -17.93 30.52 4.73
C PRO A 328 -17.02 31.01 5.86
N SER A 329 -15.73 30.73 5.76
CA SER A 329 -14.71 31.26 6.67
C SER A 329 -13.50 31.73 5.86
N ASP A 330 -13.13 32.99 6.07
CA ASP A 330 -11.99 33.67 5.46
C ASP A 330 -11.11 34.37 6.50
N ASP A 331 -11.20 33.92 7.76
CA ASP A 331 -10.42 34.46 8.89
C ASP A 331 -8.93 34.56 8.54
N ALA A 332 -8.26 35.60 9.04
CA ALA A 332 -6.86 35.88 8.69
C ALA A 332 -5.92 34.71 9.00
N GLU A 333 -6.16 34.00 10.11
CA GLU A 333 -5.42 32.80 10.50
C GLU A 333 -5.62 31.66 9.50
N ILE A 334 -6.88 31.36 9.13
CA ILE A 334 -7.20 30.29 8.17
C ILE A 334 -6.64 30.61 6.78
N THR A 335 -6.71 31.88 6.37
CA THR A 335 -6.12 32.35 5.12
C THR A 335 -4.59 32.22 5.15
N GLN A 336 -3.95 32.46 6.29
CA GLN A 336 -2.52 32.23 6.45
C GLN A 336 -2.18 30.74 6.37
N THR A 337 -2.94 29.85 7.01
CA THR A 337 -2.81 28.40 6.88
C THR A 337 -3.00 27.93 5.43
N ALA A 338 -3.95 28.54 4.70
CA ALA A 338 -4.14 28.29 3.28
C ALA A 338 -2.91 28.71 2.45
N ARG A 339 -2.29 29.85 2.77
CA ARG A 339 -1.03 30.27 2.13
C ARG A 339 0.09 29.26 2.39
N GLU A 340 0.24 28.81 3.63
CA GLU A 340 1.23 27.78 4.01
C GLU A 340 1.02 26.46 3.28
N ALA A 341 -0.24 26.05 3.06
CA ALA A 341 -0.55 24.86 2.28
C ALA A 341 -0.06 24.97 0.83
N PHE A 342 0.05 26.17 0.28
CA PHE A 342 0.51 26.44 -1.09
C PHE A 342 1.89 27.09 -1.15
N ASP A 343 2.64 27.17 -0.05
CA ASP A 343 3.95 27.82 0.00
C ASP A 343 5.08 26.95 -0.60
N PHE A 344 4.74 26.02 -1.50
CA PHE A 344 5.69 25.15 -2.17
C PHE A 344 5.92 25.61 -3.61
N PRO A 345 7.17 25.56 -4.10
CA PRO A 345 7.43 25.85 -5.49
C PRO A 345 6.76 24.82 -6.40
N VAL A 346 6.20 25.29 -7.52
CA VAL A 346 5.73 24.44 -8.62
C VAL A 346 6.90 23.62 -9.16
N SER A 347 6.72 22.32 -9.26
CA SER A 347 7.73 21.42 -9.80
C SER A 347 7.74 21.51 -11.31
N ILE A 348 8.91 21.73 -11.87
CA ILE A 348 9.14 21.78 -13.30
C ILE A 348 9.95 20.55 -13.69
N TRP A 349 9.46 19.77 -14.65
CA TRP A 349 10.11 18.54 -15.10
C TRP A 349 10.64 18.67 -16.51
N THR A 350 11.57 17.78 -16.87
CA THR A 350 12.09 17.64 -18.24
C THR A 350 11.08 17.01 -19.20
N ASP A 351 9.97 16.43 -18.70
CA ASP A 351 8.90 15.81 -19.49
C ASP A 351 8.11 16.86 -20.30
N ASP A 352 8.14 16.75 -21.63
CA ASP A 352 7.43 17.65 -22.55
C ASP A 352 5.91 17.54 -22.48
N ASN A 353 5.37 16.40 -22.04
CA ASN A 353 3.91 16.22 -21.94
C ASN A 353 3.36 16.80 -20.64
N ARG A 354 4.20 16.90 -19.61
CA ARG A 354 3.82 17.39 -18.28
C ARG A 354 4.95 18.23 -17.72
N PRO A 355 5.16 19.44 -18.28
CA PRO A 355 6.29 20.29 -17.92
C PRO A 355 6.18 20.85 -16.49
N ALA A 356 4.98 20.91 -15.90
CA ALA A 356 4.76 21.50 -14.59
C ALA A 356 3.75 20.74 -13.72
N GLY A 357 3.96 20.80 -12.39
CA GLY A 357 3.08 20.21 -11.39
C GLY A 357 3.00 21.02 -10.11
N ILE A 358 1.77 21.16 -9.61
CA ILE A 358 1.47 21.88 -8.39
C ILE A 358 1.73 20.98 -7.19
N ARG A 359 2.41 21.51 -6.19
CA ARG A 359 2.60 20.87 -4.89
C ARG A 359 1.83 21.66 -3.84
N PHE A 360 1.23 20.94 -2.91
CA PHE A 360 0.54 21.53 -1.77
C PHE A 360 0.66 20.62 -0.56
N ASN A 361 0.55 21.19 0.64
CA ASN A 361 0.65 20.49 1.90
C ASN A 361 -0.67 20.58 2.67
N THR A 362 -1.48 19.53 2.54
CA THR A 362 -2.73 19.40 3.30
C THR A 362 -2.52 19.28 4.80
N ARG A 363 -1.29 18.95 5.28
CA ARG A 363 -1.01 18.87 6.72
C ARG A 363 -1.07 20.22 7.43
N ALA A 364 -1.02 21.34 6.71
CA ALA A 364 -1.29 22.65 7.30
C ALA A 364 -2.67 22.68 7.99
N PHE A 365 -3.63 21.89 7.47
CA PHE A 365 -4.96 21.73 8.04
C PHE A 365 -5.14 20.47 8.89
N ALA A 366 -4.07 19.79 9.31
CA ALA A 366 -4.18 18.54 10.07
C ALA A 366 -4.54 18.73 11.56
N SER A 367 -4.57 19.97 12.07
CA SER A 367 -5.00 20.25 13.45
C SER A 367 -6.46 19.80 13.67
N PRO A 368 -6.80 19.26 14.85
CA PRO A 368 -8.20 19.03 15.25
C PRO A 368 -9.07 20.30 15.19
N ASP A 369 -8.48 21.49 15.28
CA ASP A 369 -9.20 22.78 15.18
C ASP A 369 -9.86 23.01 13.80
N TYR A 370 -9.44 22.23 12.79
CA TYR A 370 -10.01 22.24 11.45
C TYR A 370 -10.92 21.03 11.18
N ALA A 371 -11.31 20.24 12.19
CA ALA A 371 -12.13 19.05 11.99
C ALA A 371 -13.52 19.33 11.38
N ASP A 372 -14.01 20.56 11.53
CA ASP A 372 -15.26 21.06 10.94
C ASP A 372 -15.06 21.80 9.60
N MET A 373 -13.82 21.93 9.13
CA MET A 373 -13.47 22.71 7.95
C MET A 373 -13.33 21.84 6.72
N LEU A 374 -13.96 22.22 5.62
CA LEU A 374 -13.75 21.65 4.30
C LEU A 374 -12.95 22.62 3.43
N ILE A 375 -11.88 22.12 2.84
CA ILE A 375 -11.08 22.90 1.91
C ILE A 375 -11.42 22.45 0.50
N GLY A 376 -11.94 23.38 -0.29
CA GLY A 376 -12.11 23.23 -1.72
C GLY A 376 -11.59 24.48 -2.39
N VAL A 377 -10.68 24.34 -3.34
CA VAL A 377 -10.05 25.48 -3.99
C VAL A 377 -9.94 25.33 -5.49
N VAL A 378 -10.05 26.46 -6.17
CA VAL A 378 -9.64 26.62 -7.56
C VAL A 378 -8.27 27.28 -7.53
N LEU A 379 -7.26 26.56 -8.01
CA LEU A 379 -5.90 27.06 -8.14
C LEU A 379 -5.59 27.29 -9.62
N GLU A 380 -5.13 28.50 -9.93
CA GLU A 380 -4.73 28.90 -11.27
C GLU A 380 -3.25 29.29 -11.32
N LEU A 381 -2.52 28.74 -12.28
CA LEU A 381 -1.22 29.28 -12.70
C LEU A 381 -1.48 30.26 -13.84
N ARG A 382 -1.11 31.53 -13.64
CA ARG A 382 -1.45 32.60 -14.57
C ARG A 382 -0.18 33.19 -15.20
N GLU A 383 -0.18 33.32 -16.52
CA GLU A 383 0.84 34.04 -17.30
C GLU A 383 0.25 35.39 -17.70
N ASN A 384 0.78 36.47 -17.14
CA ASN A 384 0.31 37.85 -17.34
C ASN A 384 -1.21 37.99 -17.08
N GLY A 385 -1.69 37.35 -16.01
CA GLY A 385 -3.11 37.34 -15.63
C GLY A 385 -4.00 36.35 -16.39
N VAL A 386 -3.49 35.66 -17.40
CA VAL A 386 -4.26 34.63 -18.13
C VAL A 386 -4.01 33.26 -17.51
N ALA A 387 -5.07 32.56 -17.10
CA ALA A 387 -4.95 31.19 -16.58
C ALA A 387 -4.41 30.24 -17.66
N ARG A 388 -3.25 29.64 -17.38
CA ARG A 388 -2.61 28.62 -18.23
C ARG A 388 -2.80 27.22 -17.69
N ARG A 389 -3.03 27.11 -16.38
CA ARG A 389 -3.46 25.87 -15.75
C ARG A 389 -4.51 26.19 -14.70
N ARG A 390 -5.59 25.42 -14.67
CA ARG A 390 -6.57 25.43 -13.58
C ARG A 390 -6.65 24.06 -12.97
N SER A 391 -6.57 23.99 -11.65
CA SER A 391 -6.73 22.75 -10.90
C SER A 391 -7.75 22.95 -9.78
N HIS A 392 -8.66 22.00 -9.67
CA HIS A 392 -9.62 21.93 -8.58
C HIS A 392 -9.04 20.99 -7.53
N LEU A 393 -8.87 21.46 -6.31
CA LEU A 393 -8.29 20.68 -5.21
C LEU A 393 -9.30 20.64 -4.06
N TRP A 394 -9.36 19.52 -3.36
CA TRP A 394 -10.22 19.41 -2.17
C TRP A 394 -9.64 18.45 -1.14
N TRP A 395 -9.86 18.74 0.14
CA TRP A 395 -9.56 17.86 1.26
C TRP A 395 -10.32 18.29 2.53
N PRO A 396 -10.64 17.36 3.44
CA PRO A 396 -11.20 17.71 4.74
C PRO A 396 -10.09 18.23 5.66
N GLY A 397 -10.41 19.11 6.60
CA GLY A 397 -9.52 19.44 7.70
C GLY A 397 -9.42 18.28 8.71
N SER A 398 -8.36 18.29 9.52
CA SER A 398 -7.95 17.22 10.46
C SER A 398 -7.64 15.84 9.85
N SER A 399 -7.90 15.62 8.56
CA SER A 399 -7.75 14.32 7.92
C SER A 399 -7.17 14.42 6.52
N LEU A 400 -6.35 13.44 6.16
CA LEU A 400 -5.83 13.27 4.79
C LEU A 400 -6.70 12.34 3.94
N ALA A 401 -7.75 11.79 4.55
CA ALA A 401 -8.71 10.97 3.82
C ALA A 401 -9.39 11.84 2.76
N ARG A 402 -9.60 11.29 1.56
CA ARG A 402 -10.36 11.94 0.48
C ARG A 402 -9.77 13.24 -0.07
N THR A 403 -8.48 13.50 0.16
CA THR A 403 -7.76 14.49 -0.63
C THR A 403 -7.86 14.12 -2.11
N GLY A 404 -8.30 15.05 -2.93
CA GLY A 404 -8.46 14.86 -4.36
C GLY A 404 -8.08 16.10 -5.15
N TRP A 405 -7.81 15.88 -6.43
CA TRP A 405 -7.63 16.98 -7.37
C TRP A 405 -8.02 16.58 -8.78
N GLU A 406 -8.34 17.60 -9.57
CA GLU A 406 -8.68 17.51 -10.97
C GLU A 406 -7.99 18.66 -11.72
N VAL A 407 -7.57 18.42 -12.96
CA VAL A 407 -7.03 19.46 -13.83
C VAL A 407 -8.11 19.80 -14.84
N ASP A 408 -8.68 21.00 -14.71
CA ASP A 408 -9.76 21.51 -15.59
C ASP A 408 -9.20 22.12 -16.87
N LEU A 409 -8.11 22.89 -16.74
CA LEU A 409 -7.44 23.56 -17.85
C LEU A 409 -5.95 23.27 -17.80
N GLU A 410 -5.35 22.95 -18.95
CA GLU A 410 -3.91 22.76 -19.07
C GLU A 410 -3.39 23.18 -20.47
N ASP A 411 -2.83 24.38 -20.54
CA ASP A 411 -2.09 24.90 -21.69
C ASP A 411 -0.63 24.39 -21.63
N VAL A 412 -0.39 23.21 -22.20
CA VAL A 412 0.91 22.54 -22.17
C VAL A 412 2.01 23.40 -22.79
N GLU A 413 1.71 24.15 -23.85
CA GLU A 413 2.68 25.03 -24.51
C GLU A 413 3.11 26.19 -23.60
N ALA A 414 2.16 26.82 -22.89
CA ALA A 414 2.49 27.83 -21.90
C ALA A 414 3.29 27.28 -20.73
N LEU A 415 2.98 26.07 -20.27
CA LEU A 415 3.74 25.43 -19.21
C LEU A 415 5.15 25.01 -19.66
N ARG A 416 5.37 24.72 -20.95
CA ARG A 416 6.73 24.56 -21.52
C ARG A 416 7.49 25.88 -21.52
N ARG A 417 6.86 26.99 -21.90
CA ARG A 417 7.48 28.32 -21.78
C ARG A 417 7.87 28.64 -20.34
N LEU A 418 7.00 28.30 -19.37
CA LEU A 418 7.30 28.44 -17.95
C LEU A 418 8.56 27.63 -17.57
N ARG A 419 8.67 26.38 -18.04
CA ARG A 419 9.88 25.55 -17.83
C ARG A 419 11.11 26.22 -18.42
N ASP A 420 11.05 26.63 -19.68
CA ASP A 420 12.20 27.19 -20.38
C ASP A 420 12.68 28.50 -19.72
N LEU A 421 11.74 29.34 -19.26
CA LEU A 421 12.03 30.52 -18.43
C LEU A 421 12.66 30.14 -17.09
N ALA A 422 12.12 29.11 -16.42
CA ALA A 422 12.65 28.61 -15.15
C ALA A 422 14.10 28.10 -15.29
N SER A 423 14.41 27.33 -16.33
CA SER A 423 15.75 26.82 -16.59
C SER A 423 16.73 27.95 -16.93
N GLN A 424 16.28 29.03 -17.60
CA GLN A 424 17.10 30.23 -17.82
C GLN A 424 17.40 30.97 -16.50
N LEU A 425 16.43 30.98 -15.57
CA LEU A 425 16.59 31.60 -14.24
C LEU A 425 17.37 30.73 -13.25
N GLY A 426 17.34 29.40 -13.40
CA GLY A 426 18.00 28.42 -12.54
C GLY A 426 19.53 28.49 -12.54
N ALA A 427 20.12 29.34 -13.38
CA ALA A 427 21.52 29.76 -13.27
C ALA A 427 21.79 30.66 -12.05
N LEU A 428 20.75 31.09 -11.33
CA LEU A 428 20.83 31.91 -10.12
C LEU A 428 20.72 31.05 -8.84
N PRO A 429 21.28 31.50 -7.70
CA PRO A 429 21.16 30.77 -6.44
C PRO A 429 19.69 30.68 -5.98
N ALA A 430 19.27 29.49 -5.51
CA ALA A 430 17.93 29.27 -4.98
C ALA A 430 17.66 30.19 -3.78
N ASN A 431 16.41 30.66 -3.66
CA ASN A 431 15.97 31.42 -2.49
C ASN A 431 16.10 30.54 -1.22
N PRO A 432 16.50 31.05 -0.05
CA PRO A 432 16.47 30.33 1.23
C PRO A 432 15.17 29.57 1.52
N ASP A 433 14.03 30.11 1.06
CA ASP A 433 12.70 29.50 1.23
C ASP A 433 12.31 28.53 0.09
N GLY A 434 13.23 28.28 -0.84
CA GLY A 434 13.09 27.38 -1.99
C GLY A 434 12.54 28.04 -3.27
N GLY A 435 13.15 27.70 -4.41
CA GLY A 435 12.69 28.04 -5.76
C GLY A 435 13.03 29.45 -6.26
N HIS A 436 12.65 29.73 -7.51
CA HIS A 436 12.83 31.03 -8.17
C HIS A 436 11.48 31.65 -8.53
N SER A 437 11.29 32.94 -8.26
CA SER A 437 10.13 33.68 -8.74
C SER A 437 10.24 33.90 -10.26
N VAL A 438 9.19 33.58 -11.02
CA VAL A 438 9.20 33.73 -12.47
C VAL A 438 8.44 35.02 -12.86
N PRO A 439 9.09 36.01 -13.50
CA PRO A 439 8.44 37.25 -13.91
C PRO A 439 7.23 37.02 -14.81
N GLY A 440 6.15 37.76 -14.57
CA GLY A 440 4.90 37.63 -15.33
C GLY A 440 4.06 36.40 -14.95
N TRP A 441 4.54 35.53 -14.05
CA TRP A 441 3.77 34.38 -13.58
C TRP A 441 3.31 34.53 -12.13
N THR A 442 2.04 34.23 -11.90
CA THR A 442 1.43 34.22 -10.58
C THR A 442 0.68 32.92 -10.32
N MET A 443 0.51 32.60 -9.04
CA MET A 443 -0.41 31.57 -8.58
C MET A 443 -1.56 32.25 -7.86
N SER A 444 -2.79 32.01 -8.34
CA SER A 444 -4.02 32.47 -7.71
C SER A 444 -4.74 31.28 -7.09
N VAL A 445 -5.16 31.42 -5.83
CA VAL A 445 -5.89 30.39 -5.09
C VAL A 445 -7.16 31.02 -4.56
N ARG A 446 -8.31 30.42 -4.87
CA ARG A 446 -9.63 30.87 -4.42
C ARG A 446 -10.42 29.73 -3.82
N GLY A 447 -11.00 29.96 -2.64
CA GLY A 447 -11.95 29.06 -2.01
C GLY A 447 -13.19 28.85 -2.88
N ASP A 448 -13.64 27.62 -2.97
CA ASP A 448 -14.80 27.25 -3.76
C ASP A 448 -15.67 26.25 -3.02
N ARG A 449 -16.91 26.67 -2.76
CA ARG A 449 -17.87 25.90 -1.98
C ARG A 449 -18.19 24.56 -2.60
N LEU A 450 -18.42 24.50 -3.91
CA LEU A 450 -18.78 23.25 -4.58
C LEU A 450 -17.60 22.28 -4.60
N MET A 451 -16.37 22.79 -4.71
CA MET A 451 -15.19 21.96 -4.56
C MET A 451 -15.03 21.44 -3.13
N ALA A 452 -15.38 22.25 -2.12
CA ALA A 452 -15.27 21.84 -0.72
C ALA A 452 -16.21 20.67 -0.41
N LEU A 453 -17.38 20.62 -1.04
CA LEU A 453 -18.32 19.49 -0.92
C LEU A 453 -17.72 18.15 -1.38
N ARG A 454 -16.76 18.17 -2.32
CA ARG A 454 -16.09 16.93 -2.78
C ARG A 454 -15.20 16.30 -1.70
N ALA A 455 -14.82 17.06 -0.67
CA ALA A 455 -14.11 16.54 0.48
C ALA A 455 -15.04 15.81 1.47
N MET A 456 -16.36 15.94 1.33
CA MET A 456 -17.32 15.29 2.21
C MET A 456 -17.33 13.76 2.05
N GLY A 457 -17.64 13.10 3.15
CA GLY A 457 -17.88 11.67 3.27
C GLY A 457 -18.99 11.16 2.34
N ALA A 458 -19.02 9.84 2.13
CA ALA A 458 -20.24 9.13 1.71
C ALA A 458 -21.08 8.75 2.94
N GLY A 459 -20.86 9.43 4.07
CA GLY A 459 -21.47 9.15 5.36
C GLY A 459 -22.03 10.43 5.97
N SER A 460 -23.04 10.27 6.82
CA SER A 460 -23.69 11.37 7.53
C SER A 460 -22.66 12.09 8.40
N HIS A 461 -22.36 13.33 8.04
CA HIS A 461 -21.66 14.25 8.92
C HIS A 461 -22.67 14.93 9.84
N ASN A 462 -22.21 15.37 11.01
CA ASN A 462 -23.01 16.27 11.83
C ASN A 462 -23.02 17.64 11.13
N GLU A 463 -23.94 17.80 10.17
CA GLU A 463 -24.01 18.91 9.21
C GLU A 463 -24.10 20.29 9.86
N ALA A 464 -24.54 20.36 11.12
CA ALA A 464 -24.96 21.60 11.76
C ALA A 464 -23.87 22.70 11.85
N ASN A 465 -22.58 22.38 11.74
CA ASN A 465 -21.48 23.33 11.96
C ASN A 465 -20.33 23.23 10.93
N MET A 466 -20.55 22.68 9.73
CA MET A 466 -19.45 22.62 8.76
C MET A 466 -19.08 24.01 8.22
N ARG A 467 -17.79 24.31 8.21
CA ARG A 467 -17.22 25.50 7.58
C ARG A 467 -16.55 25.13 6.27
N PHE A 468 -16.42 26.08 5.35
CA PHE A 468 -15.51 25.94 4.21
C PHE A 468 -14.66 27.19 4.05
N TRP A 469 -13.43 27.01 3.58
CA TRP A 469 -12.58 28.15 3.30
C TRP A 469 -13.08 28.91 2.06
N SER A 470 -13.43 30.18 2.24
CA SER A 470 -13.96 31.07 1.18
C SER A 470 -12.98 32.18 0.77
N GLY A 471 -11.79 32.22 1.37
CA GLY A 471 -10.79 33.24 1.10
C GLY A 471 -10.20 33.17 -0.31
N GLN A 472 -9.39 34.16 -0.65
CA GLN A 472 -8.62 34.17 -1.89
C GLN A 472 -7.29 34.86 -1.71
N PHE A 473 -6.28 34.44 -2.47
CA PHE A 473 -5.01 35.14 -2.55
C PHE A 473 -4.30 34.90 -3.88
N GLU A 474 -3.38 35.79 -4.18
CA GLU A 474 -2.46 35.68 -5.31
C GLU A 474 -1.03 35.92 -4.81
N THR A 475 -0.09 35.14 -5.33
CA THR A 475 1.33 35.24 -5.00
C THR A 475 2.18 35.10 -6.27
N PRO A 476 3.36 35.75 -6.34
CA PRO A 476 4.33 35.44 -7.40
C PRO A 476 4.60 33.94 -7.48
N LEU A 477 4.65 33.40 -8.69
CA LEU A 477 4.87 31.97 -8.90
C LEU A 477 6.33 31.62 -8.60
N ARG A 478 6.55 30.69 -7.67
CA ARG A 478 7.87 30.08 -7.43
C ARG A 478 7.95 28.72 -8.09
N VAL A 479 9.10 28.42 -8.70
CA VAL A 479 9.36 27.14 -9.39
C VAL A 479 10.61 26.45 -8.87
N SER A 480 10.62 25.11 -8.94
CA SER A 480 11.76 24.26 -8.61
C SER A 480 11.91 23.21 -9.71
N GLU A 481 13.07 23.21 -10.36
CA GLU A 481 13.39 22.24 -11.39
C GLU A 481 13.65 20.85 -10.77
N ARG A 482 13.20 19.83 -11.49
CA ARG A 482 13.34 18.42 -11.15
C ARG A 482 13.92 17.73 -12.39
N PRO A 483 15.14 17.16 -12.30
CA PRO A 483 15.79 16.55 -13.46
C PRO A 483 15.08 15.26 -13.92
N GLU A 484 14.25 14.68 -13.05
CA GLU A 484 13.46 13.48 -13.30
C GLU A 484 12.23 13.74 -14.19
N THR A 485 11.71 12.68 -14.81
CA THR A 485 10.45 12.72 -15.55
C THR A 485 9.27 12.96 -14.60
N ALA A 486 8.23 13.64 -15.08
CA ALA A 486 7.03 13.84 -14.28
C ALA A 486 6.43 12.49 -13.84
N PRO A 487 6.02 12.35 -12.57
CA PRO A 487 5.41 11.12 -12.09
C PRO A 487 4.06 10.87 -12.80
N ASN A 488 3.70 9.60 -13.02
CA ASN A 488 2.40 9.24 -13.60
C ASN A 488 1.24 9.78 -12.77
N ARG A 489 0.30 10.48 -13.44
CA ARG A 489 -0.93 10.94 -12.81
C ARG A 489 -1.79 9.71 -12.53
N ALA A 490 -2.30 9.62 -11.30
CA ALA A 490 -3.26 8.58 -10.93
C ALA A 490 -4.51 8.63 -11.81
N PHE A 491 -4.98 9.86 -12.09
CA PHE A 491 -6.13 10.14 -12.93
C PHE A 491 -5.84 11.31 -13.86
N ARG A 492 -6.44 11.28 -15.05
CA ARG A 492 -6.43 12.39 -16.01
C ARG A 492 -7.75 12.42 -16.77
N GLN A 493 -8.06 13.57 -17.36
CA GLN A 493 -9.13 13.66 -18.34
C GLN A 493 -8.55 13.54 -19.75
N GLU A 494 -9.21 12.79 -20.61
CA GLU A 494 -8.96 12.76 -22.04
C GLU A 494 -10.19 13.29 -22.76
N SER A 495 -10.02 14.36 -23.53
CA SER A 495 -11.08 14.86 -24.39
C SER A 495 -11.48 13.77 -25.39
N ARG A 496 -12.78 13.71 -25.70
CA ARG A 496 -13.27 12.86 -26.78
C ARG A 496 -12.50 13.23 -28.05
N SER A 497 -11.71 12.28 -28.57
CA SER A 497 -11.18 12.45 -29.92
C SER A 497 -12.39 12.61 -30.84
N PRO A 498 -12.49 13.71 -31.61
CA PRO A 498 -13.58 13.84 -32.57
C PRO A 498 -13.59 12.60 -33.45
N ALA A 499 -14.78 12.04 -33.69
CA ALA A 499 -14.91 10.85 -34.52
C ALA A 499 -14.11 11.06 -35.82
N PRO A 500 -13.27 10.10 -36.23
CA PRO A 500 -12.42 10.26 -37.40
C PRO A 500 -13.30 10.62 -38.61
N GLY A 501 -13.14 11.84 -39.13
CA GLY A 501 -13.93 12.37 -40.26
C GLY A 501 -14.68 13.68 -40.00
N LEU A 502 -14.84 14.11 -38.74
CA LEU A 502 -15.40 15.45 -38.47
C LEU A 502 -14.28 16.50 -38.44
N PRO A 503 -14.36 17.58 -39.23
CA PRO A 503 -13.35 18.64 -39.21
C PRO A 503 -13.26 19.24 -37.81
N LYS A 504 -12.02 19.44 -37.30
CA LYS A 504 -11.79 20.16 -36.04
C LYS A 504 -12.43 21.54 -36.16
N GLN A 505 -13.51 21.79 -35.41
CA GLN A 505 -14.03 23.15 -35.26
C GLN A 505 -12.92 23.99 -34.62
N LYS A 506 -12.51 25.04 -35.33
CA LYS A 506 -11.48 25.99 -34.89
C LYS A 506 -12.04 26.97 -33.90
#